data_AF-A0A4R9BKH1-F1
#
_entry.id   AF-A0A4R9BKH1-F1
#
_cell.length_a   1.000
_cell.length_b   1.000
_cell.length_c   1.000
_cell.angle_alpha   90.00
_cell.angle_beta   90.00
_cell.angle_gamma   90.00
#
_symmetry.space_group_name_H-M   'P 1'
#
loop_
_entity.id
_entity.type
_entity.pdbx_description
1 polymer ?
#
loop_
_entity_poly.entity_id
_entity_poly.type
_entity_poly.pdbx_seq_one_letter_code
_entity_poly.pdbx_strand_id
1 'polypeptide(L)'
;MSSSHSAHAAPPKRSRTRIIVGFVVLGLLVIVVAATAWVGIRGLQAKDALEAAVPLAESIKDQIVAGDGEAAARTAARLGEYADTARSRTSDPVWRTYELLPFLGSNLVAVRQLAAVVDDVAQNAVTPLTALAGNLDLTDVKPVDGAIALQPLLDAQPAVTAADTALARAATNVNAIETDDVLDVVRGAVTRLQTVTVETSATVDGMNRAVTLLPAMLGATGPRNYILLFQNPAELRSTGGIPGALALLHTDNGSIELTQQASSTSFPQYPASVLPLGDEIRGIYGDITGQFIQNVSMTPDFAQTGALAREMWRLEFGVEANGVLSIDPVALSYLLDATGPITLATGDELNAGNAVQLLLSDVYARYDDPKQQDIFFAAAAGAVFDTVKSGKADPTKLIGALARAAAENRVLVWNADDAEQAILGDTTLAGPRPVSDDETNRFGLYLNDGTGSKMDLYLDVQTAIGQQTCRQDLRPQYALEVTLTNTAPADAATSLPAYVTGGGVFGIIPGNIKTLVAGYGTPEVQNLGLTRDGVEVPYHPAADAGYPVSSIGIELAPGESTVLRFNWLGPEPFTGQLELRSTPLIALNDTASLDFTC
;
A
#
# COMPACT_ATOMS: atom_id res chain seq x y z
N MET A 1 -1.68 1.37 -117.12
CA MET A 1 -0.32 1.34 -116.54
C MET A 1 -0.28 2.46 -115.50
N SER A 2 -0.74 2.21 -114.28
CA SER A 2 0.04 1.73 -113.11
C SER A 2 1.00 2.79 -112.57
N SER A 3 0.58 3.49 -111.51
CA SER A 3 1.41 4.38 -110.70
C SER A 3 1.15 4.08 -109.23
N SER A 4 1.93 3.15 -108.66
CA SER A 4 1.99 2.88 -107.24
C SER A 4 2.98 3.85 -106.58
N HIS A 5 2.50 4.73 -105.70
CA HIS A 5 3.36 5.47 -104.79
C HIS A 5 3.32 4.84 -103.39
N SER A 6 4.47 4.34 -102.97
CA SER A 6 4.76 3.75 -101.67
C SER A 6 4.66 4.79 -100.56
N ALA A 7 3.97 4.45 -99.46
CA ALA A 7 3.96 5.23 -98.23
C ALA A 7 5.30 5.08 -97.48
N HIS A 8 5.92 6.20 -97.09
CA HIS A 8 7.03 6.22 -96.15
C HIS A 8 6.53 6.13 -94.70
N ALA A 9 6.98 5.11 -93.97
CA ALA A 9 6.78 4.98 -92.53
C ALA A 9 7.71 5.94 -91.77
N ALA A 10 7.16 6.74 -90.86
CA ALA A 10 7.92 7.58 -89.94
C ALA A 10 8.58 6.75 -88.82
N PRO A 11 9.80 7.08 -88.35
CA PRO A 11 10.48 6.31 -87.31
C PRO A 11 9.86 6.58 -85.92
N PRO A 12 9.85 5.58 -85.01
CA PRO A 12 9.23 5.73 -83.70
C PRO A 12 10.09 6.61 -82.77
N LYS A 13 9.54 7.73 -82.30
CA LYS A 13 10.06 8.49 -81.14
C LYS A 13 9.87 7.67 -79.85
N ARG A 14 10.80 6.78 -79.52
CA ARG A 14 10.85 6.09 -78.22
C ARG A 14 12.29 6.06 -77.70
N SER A 15 12.74 7.04 -76.89
CA SER A 15 13.85 6.79 -75.94
C SER A 15 14.05 7.84 -74.83
N ARG A 16 13.80 9.14 -75.04
CA ARG A 16 14.09 10.18 -74.01
C ARG A 16 13.25 10.06 -72.74
N THR A 17 11.97 9.74 -72.85
CA THR A 17 11.07 9.63 -71.68
C THR A 17 11.42 8.43 -70.79
N ARG A 18 11.90 7.32 -71.37
CA ARG A 18 12.32 6.12 -70.59
C ARG A 18 13.63 6.35 -69.84
N ILE A 19 14.54 7.14 -70.40
CA ILE A 19 15.81 7.50 -69.75
C ILE A 19 15.56 8.47 -68.60
N ILE A 20 14.71 9.49 -68.80
CA ILE A 20 14.32 10.44 -67.75
C ILE A 20 13.57 9.72 -66.62
N VAL A 21 12.61 8.84 -66.94
CA VAL A 21 11.91 8.01 -65.95
C VAL A 21 12.89 7.09 -65.22
N GLY A 22 13.88 6.51 -65.90
CA GLY A 22 14.92 5.68 -65.27
C GLY A 22 15.79 6.47 -64.28
N PHE A 23 16.20 7.69 -64.61
CA PHE A 23 16.95 8.55 -63.69
C PHE A 23 16.12 9.04 -62.51
N VAL A 24 14.83 9.33 -62.72
CA VAL A 24 13.89 9.70 -61.64
C VAL A 24 13.66 8.54 -60.69
N VAL A 25 13.46 7.32 -61.21
CA VAL A 25 13.28 6.10 -60.39
C VAL A 25 14.56 5.77 -59.64
N LEU A 26 15.73 5.87 -60.27
CA LEU A 26 17.02 5.65 -59.61
C LEU A 26 17.28 6.69 -58.52
N GLY A 27 16.96 7.97 -58.77
CA GLY A 27 17.05 9.04 -57.79
C GLY A 27 16.12 8.81 -56.59
N LEU A 28 14.87 8.41 -56.83
CA LEU A 28 13.92 8.02 -55.78
C LEU A 28 14.44 6.83 -54.96
N LEU A 29 15.01 5.81 -55.61
CA LEU A 29 15.56 4.64 -54.94
C LEU A 29 16.75 4.99 -54.04
N VAL A 30 17.66 5.86 -54.50
CA VAL A 30 18.78 6.35 -53.69
C VAL A 30 18.29 7.15 -52.49
N ILE A 31 17.27 8.00 -52.66
CA ILE A 31 16.64 8.74 -51.57
C ILE A 31 16.01 7.79 -50.55
N VAL A 32 15.29 6.75 -51.00
CA VAL A 32 14.70 5.74 -50.13
C VAL A 32 15.78 4.99 -49.36
N VAL A 33 16.84 4.51 -50.01
CA VAL A 33 17.96 3.79 -49.36
C VAL A 33 18.67 4.69 -48.35
N ALA A 34 18.94 5.96 -48.70
CA ALA A 34 19.55 6.92 -47.78
C ALA A 34 18.63 7.21 -46.58
N ALA A 35 17.32 7.35 -46.80
CA ALA A 35 16.34 7.53 -45.74
C ALA A 35 16.22 6.28 -44.84
N THR A 36 16.28 5.07 -45.41
CA THR A 36 16.24 3.82 -44.64
C THR A 36 17.51 3.68 -43.79
N ALA A 37 18.68 3.95 -44.37
CA ALA A 37 19.95 3.96 -43.64
C ALA A 37 19.95 5.04 -42.54
N TRP A 38 19.38 6.21 -42.81
CA TRP A 38 19.22 7.29 -41.84
C TRP A 38 18.38 6.85 -40.64
N VAL A 39 17.18 6.29 -40.89
CA VAL A 39 16.29 5.77 -39.83
C VAL A 39 16.95 4.62 -39.07
N GLY A 40 17.64 3.71 -39.76
CA GLY A 40 18.38 2.62 -39.11
C GLY A 40 19.49 3.10 -38.18
N ILE A 41 20.32 4.05 -38.62
CA ILE A 41 21.39 4.65 -37.80
C ILE A 41 20.80 5.40 -36.60
N ARG A 42 19.75 6.20 -36.84
CA ARG A 42 19.04 6.93 -35.77
C ARG A 42 18.43 5.97 -34.75
N GLY A 43 17.88 4.84 -35.19
CA GLY A 43 17.30 3.82 -34.34
C GLY A 43 18.35 3.13 -33.48
N LEU A 44 19.51 2.80 -34.04
CA LEU A 44 20.64 2.28 -33.28
C LEU A 44 21.16 3.31 -32.25
N GLN A 45 21.29 4.58 -32.64
CA GLN A 45 21.70 5.65 -31.71
C GLN A 45 20.70 5.83 -30.56
N ALA A 46 19.40 5.76 -30.85
CA ALA A 46 18.37 5.84 -29.83
C ALA A 46 18.41 4.63 -28.89
N LYS A 47 18.58 3.43 -29.46
CA LYS A 47 18.75 2.20 -28.69
C LYS A 47 19.96 2.27 -27.76
N ASP A 48 21.14 2.62 -28.29
CA ASP A 48 22.38 2.70 -27.52
C ASP A 48 22.25 3.72 -26.39
N ALA A 49 21.57 4.85 -26.64
CA ALA A 49 21.30 5.86 -25.62
C ALA A 49 20.33 5.35 -24.53
N LEU A 50 19.26 4.65 -24.91
CA LEU A 50 18.33 4.05 -23.95
C LEU A 50 19.00 2.93 -23.12
N GLU A 51 19.83 2.10 -23.73
CA GLU A 51 20.59 1.07 -23.02
C GLU A 51 21.62 1.68 -22.06
N ALA A 52 22.24 2.82 -22.42
CA ALA A 52 23.13 3.57 -21.53
C ALA A 52 22.40 4.27 -20.38
N ALA A 53 21.12 4.61 -20.55
CA ALA A 53 20.30 5.26 -19.52
C ALA A 53 19.94 4.32 -18.35
N VAL A 54 19.72 3.03 -18.61
CA VAL A 54 19.29 2.04 -17.59
C VAL A 54 20.21 1.99 -16.36
N PRO A 55 21.54 1.73 -16.49
CA PRO A 55 22.43 1.64 -15.33
C PRO A 55 22.60 2.99 -14.60
N LEU A 56 22.34 4.12 -15.27
CA LEU A 56 22.38 5.44 -14.64
C LEU A 56 21.20 5.64 -13.69
N ALA A 57 20.00 5.16 -14.06
CA ALA A 57 18.83 5.21 -13.18
C ALA A 57 19.05 4.42 -11.87
N GLU A 58 19.60 3.21 -11.97
CA GLU A 58 19.98 2.40 -10.80
C GLU A 58 21.04 3.09 -9.95
N SER A 59 22.07 3.66 -10.58
CA SER A 59 23.12 4.40 -9.87
C SER A 59 22.58 5.64 -9.13
N ILE A 60 21.61 6.34 -9.69
CA ILE A 60 20.96 7.50 -9.03
C ILE A 60 20.24 7.05 -7.77
N LYS A 61 19.49 5.95 -7.84
CA LYS A 61 18.82 5.36 -6.67
C LYS A 61 19.83 5.03 -5.56
N ASP A 62 20.90 4.32 -5.90
CA ASP A 62 21.93 3.94 -4.92
C ASP A 62 22.64 5.16 -4.32
N GLN A 63 22.93 6.17 -5.15
CA GLN A 63 23.56 7.43 -4.71
C GLN A 63 22.66 8.23 -3.77
N ILE A 64 21.35 8.29 -4.04
CA ILE A 64 20.38 8.93 -3.15
C ILE A 64 20.29 8.19 -1.82
N VAL A 65 20.21 6.86 -1.83
CA VAL A 65 20.19 6.04 -0.61
C VAL A 65 21.48 6.20 0.21
N ALA A 66 22.62 6.39 -0.46
CA ALA A 66 23.91 6.65 0.17
C ALA A 66 24.10 8.12 0.63
N GLY A 67 23.15 9.02 0.38
CA GLY A 67 23.26 10.44 0.70
C GLY A 67 24.24 11.24 -0.19
N ASP A 68 24.68 10.69 -1.34
CA ASP A 68 25.60 11.36 -2.26
C ASP A 68 24.82 12.13 -3.35
N GLY A 69 24.21 13.25 -2.93
CA GLY A 69 23.40 14.07 -3.82
C GLY A 69 24.17 14.71 -4.96
N GLU A 70 25.45 15.03 -4.77
CA GLU A 70 26.28 15.55 -5.85
C GLU A 70 26.55 14.49 -6.93
N ALA A 71 26.84 13.24 -6.53
CA ALA A 71 26.98 12.16 -7.48
C ALA A 71 25.66 11.87 -8.20
N ALA A 72 24.54 11.86 -7.45
CA ALA A 72 23.20 11.69 -8.02
C ALA A 72 22.92 12.75 -9.08
N ALA A 73 23.17 14.04 -8.80
CA ALA A 73 22.98 15.14 -9.75
C ALA A 73 23.85 14.99 -11.01
N ARG A 74 25.13 14.60 -10.88
CA ARG A 74 26.01 14.34 -12.03
C ARG A 74 25.55 13.13 -12.87
N THR A 75 24.98 12.11 -12.23
CA THR A 75 24.45 10.93 -12.91
C THR A 75 23.11 11.25 -13.59
N ALA A 76 22.25 12.04 -12.97
CA ALA A 76 21.00 12.54 -13.53
C ALA A 76 21.22 13.43 -14.77
N ALA A 77 22.22 14.31 -14.75
CA ALA A 77 22.57 15.11 -15.92
C ALA A 77 22.94 14.22 -17.13
N ARG A 78 23.75 13.17 -16.90
CA ARG A 78 24.10 12.18 -17.94
C ARG A 78 22.89 11.38 -18.43
N LEU A 79 21.99 11.00 -17.51
CA LEU A 79 20.73 10.35 -17.86
C LEU A 79 19.90 11.24 -18.79
N GLY A 80 19.78 12.54 -18.47
CA GLY A 80 19.09 13.52 -19.30
C GLY A 80 19.71 13.67 -20.70
N GLU A 81 21.04 13.68 -20.82
CA GLU A 81 21.72 13.73 -22.13
C GLU A 81 21.42 12.51 -23.01
N TYR A 82 21.42 11.31 -22.43
CA TYR A 82 21.06 10.09 -23.16
C TYR A 82 19.58 10.06 -23.52
N ALA A 83 18.71 10.50 -22.61
CA ALA A 83 17.27 10.56 -22.85
C ALA A 83 16.92 11.55 -23.98
N ASP A 84 17.49 12.75 -23.98
CA ASP A 84 17.29 13.73 -25.05
C ASP A 84 17.87 13.24 -26.38
N THR A 85 19.01 12.54 -26.33
CA THR A 85 19.56 11.87 -27.52
C THR A 85 18.56 10.86 -28.06
N ALA A 86 18.03 9.95 -27.25
CA ALA A 86 17.04 8.97 -27.71
C ALA A 86 15.80 9.63 -28.31
N ARG A 87 15.26 10.67 -27.65
CA ARG A 87 14.08 11.40 -28.11
C ARG A 87 14.35 12.13 -29.44
N SER A 88 15.43 12.89 -29.51
CA SER A 88 15.77 13.68 -30.71
C SER A 88 16.12 12.82 -31.93
N ARG A 89 16.61 11.59 -31.72
CA ARG A 89 16.87 10.62 -32.78
C ARG A 89 15.61 9.93 -33.30
N THR A 90 14.55 9.90 -32.51
CA THR A 90 13.27 9.26 -32.87
C THR A 90 12.16 10.27 -33.22
N SER A 91 12.42 11.57 -33.13
CA SER A 91 11.40 12.61 -33.36
C SER A 91 11.49 13.33 -34.71
N ASP A 92 12.44 13.00 -35.58
CA ASP A 92 12.66 13.74 -36.83
C ASP A 92 11.62 13.43 -37.92
N PRO A 93 11.39 14.35 -38.89
CA PRO A 93 10.35 14.15 -39.91
C PRO A 93 10.54 12.89 -40.77
N VAL A 94 11.78 12.44 -41.00
CA VAL A 94 12.06 11.21 -41.76
C VAL A 94 11.63 9.99 -40.93
N TRP A 95 11.95 9.98 -39.62
CA TRP A 95 11.44 8.94 -38.71
C TRP A 95 9.91 8.87 -38.74
N ARG A 96 9.25 10.02 -38.60
CA ARG A 96 7.78 10.14 -38.65
C ARG A 96 7.16 9.60 -39.94
N THR A 97 7.84 9.75 -41.08
CA THR A 97 7.33 9.14 -42.33
C THR A 97 7.44 7.61 -42.35
N TYR A 98 8.43 7.04 -41.68
CA TYR A 98 8.59 5.58 -41.60
C TYR A 98 7.60 4.94 -40.61
N GLU A 99 7.04 5.70 -39.67
CA GLU A 99 5.94 5.28 -38.79
C GLU A 99 4.67 4.86 -39.58
N LEU A 100 4.53 5.30 -40.84
CA LEU A 100 3.39 4.95 -41.69
C LEU A 100 3.56 3.62 -42.44
N LEU A 101 4.73 2.98 -42.35
CA LEU A 101 4.99 1.73 -43.06
C LEU A 101 4.25 0.56 -42.38
N PRO A 102 3.55 -0.29 -43.14
CA PRO A 102 2.98 -1.52 -42.59
C PRO A 102 4.05 -2.39 -41.93
N PHE A 103 3.72 -3.03 -40.80
CA PHE A 103 4.57 -3.91 -39.99
C PHE A 103 5.80 -3.26 -39.30
N LEU A 104 6.43 -2.25 -39.91
CA LEU A 104 7.58 -1.54 -39.32
C LEU A 104 7.18 -0.29 -38.53
N GLY A 105 6.06 0.34 -38.90
CA GLY A 105 5.63 1.62 -38.34
C GLY A 105 5.31 1.57 -36.86
N SER A 106 4.56 0.56 -36.41
CA SER A 106 4.21 0.31 -35.00
C SER A 106 5.45 0.25 -34.10
N ASN A 107 6.50 -0.46 -34.55
CA ASN A 107 7.78 -0.55 -33.84
C ASN A 107 8.45 0.82 -33.68
N LEU A 108 8.48 1.64 -34.73
CA LEU A 108 9.10 2.96 -34.70
C LEU A 108 8.29 3.96 -33.86
N VAL A 109 6.95 3.84 -33.86
CA VAL A 109 6.05 4.61 -32.98
C VAL A 109 6.33 4.28 -31.52
N ALA A 110 6.37 2.99 -31.17
CA ALA A 110 6.65 2.53 -29.81
C ALA A 110 8.03 2.99 -29.33
N VAL A 111 9.08 2.85 -30.14
CA VAL A 111 10.44 3.31 -29.80
C VAL A 111 10.47 4.83 -29.56
N ARG A 112 9.78 5.63 -30.38
CA ARG A 112 9.68 7.07 -30.17
C ARG A 112 8.93 7.41 -28.88
N GLN A 113 7.83 6.73 -28.59
CA GLN A 113 7.06 6.94 -27.36
C GLN A 113 7.90 6.58 -26.12
N LEU A 114 8.62 5.45 -26.15
CA LEU A 114 9.56 5.07 -25.10
C LEU A 114 10.61 6.15 -24.86
N ALA A 115 11.25 6.62 -25.92
CA ALA A 115 12.26 7.67 -25.81
C ALA A 115 11.69 8.98 -25.24
N ALA A 116 10.44 9.32 -25.58
CA ALA A 116 9.76 10.48 -25.03
C ALA A 116 9.43 10.32 -23.53
N VAL A 117 9.01 9.12 -23.09
CA VAL A 117 8.76 8.82 -21.67
C VAL A 117 10.04 8.92 -20.84
N VAL A 118 11.14 8.30 -21.32
CA VAL A 118 12.43 8.36 -20.62
C VAL A 118 12.95 9.80 -20.51
N ASP A 119 12.76 10.61 -21.56
CA ASP A 119 13.12 12.03 -21.56
C ASP A 119 12.26 12.85 -20.57
N ASP A 120 10.94 12.64 -20.55
CA ASP A 120 10.04 13.30 -19.60
C ASP A 120 10.41 12.98 -18.15
N VAL A 121 10.68 11.71 -17.84
CA VAL A 121 11.13 11.27 -16.50
C VAL A 121 12.48 11.90 -16.14
N ALA A 122 13.46 11.88 -17.04
CA ALA A 122 14.79 12.41 -16.77
C ALA A 122 14.77 13.94 -16.50
N GLN A 123 14.02 14.69 -17.33
CA GLN A 123 13.98 16.14 -17.25
C GLN A 123 13.03 16.65 -16.14
N ASN A 124 11.86 16.04 -16.00
CA ASN A 124 10.79 16.58 -15.16
C ASN A 124 10.62 15.85 -13.81
N ALA A 125 11.21 14.67 -13.62
CA ALA A 125 11.21 13.99 -12.32
C ALA A 125 12.60 13.90 -11.70
N VAL A 126 13.56 13.31 -12.41
CA VAL A 126 14.90 13.05 -11.85
C VAL A 126 15.66 14.35 -11.59
N THR A 127 15.68 15.27 -12.56
CA THR A 127 16.45 16.51 -12.43
C THR A 127 15.98 17.36 -11.22
N PRO A 128 14.68 17.64 -11.01
CA PRO A 128 14.20 18.33 -9.81
C PRO A 128 14.54 17.61 -8.50
N LEU A 129 14.39 16.28 -8.44
CA LEU A 129 14.70 15.52 -7.23
C LEU A 129 16.20 15.56 -6.88
N THR A 130 17.09 15.51 -7.88
CA THR A 130 18.53 15.61 -7.60
C THR A 130 18.98 17.00 -7.13
N ALA A 131 18.23 18.06 -7.45
CA ALA A 131 18.47 19.38 -6.89
C ALA A 131 18.17 19.44 -5.37
N LEU A 132 17.34 18.51 -4.86
CA LEU A 132 17.08 18.35 -3.42
C LEU A 132 18.17 17.56 -2.70
N ALA A 133 18.91 16.69 -3.39
CA ALA A 133 19.82 15.74 -2.76
C ALA A 133 21.02 16.38 -2.04
N GLY A 134 21.23 17.70 -2.18
CA GLY A 134 22.18 18.49 -1.36
C GLY A 134 21.53 19.34 -0.26
N ASN A 135 20.19 19.37 -0.18
CA ASN A 135 19.41 20.22 0.73
C ASN A 135 18.46 19.43 1.66
N LEU A 136 18.21 18.15 1.37
CA LEU A 136 17.41 17.24 2.18
C LEU A 136 18.14 15.90 2.32
N ASP A 137 18.58 15.59 3.54
CA ASP A 137 19.12 14.29 3.94
C ASP A 137 18.06 13.49 4.72
N LEU A 138 18.13 12.16 4.67
CA LEU A 138 17.36 11.28 5.55
C LEU A 138 17.65 11.56 7.05
N THR A 139 18.78 12.18 7.38
CA THR A 139 19.04 12.64 8.75
C THR A 139 18.20 13.85 9.16
N ASP A 140 17.65 14.63 8.22
CA ASP A 140 16.86 15.83 8.54
C ASP A 140 15.45 15.48 9.06
N VAL A 141 14.95 14.30 8.68
CA VAL A 141 13.66 13.76 9.16
C VAL A 141 13.78 13.02 10.49
N LYS A 142 14.99 12.92 11.03
CA LYS A 142 15.26 12.27 12.29
C LYS A 142 14.90 13.21 13.46
N PRO A 143 14.14 12.75 14.46
CA PRO A 143 13.91 13.54 15.66
C PRO A 143 15.23 13.84 16.37
N VAL A 144 15.46 15.09 16.74
CA VAL A 144 16.57 15.52 17.61
C VAL A 144 15.95 16.24 18.80
N ASP A 145 16.19 15.71 20.00
CA ASP A 145 15.60 16.21 21.25
C ASP A 145 14.06 16.37 21.19
N GLY A 146 13.40 15.46 20.48
CA GLY A 146 11.95 15.45 20.29
C GLY A 146 11.41 16.39 19.23
N ALA A 147 12.26 17.04 18.43
CA ALA A 147 11.83 17.87 17.31
C ALA A 147 12.33 17.32 15.96
N ILE A 148 11.49 17.40 14.93
CA ILE A 148 11.85 17.17 13.53
C ILE A 148 11.99 18.53 12.83
N ALA A 149 13.05 18.70 12.04
CA ALA A 149 13.24 19.91 11.27
C ALA A 149 12.21 19.99 10.13
N LEU A 150 11.29 20.96 10.21
CA LEU A 150 10.21 21.08 9.22
C LEU A 150 10.66 21.77 7.93
N GLN A 151 11.61 22.72 7.99
CA GLN A 151 12.00 23.53 6.84
C GLN A 151 12.53 22.71 5.65
N PRO A 152 13.40 21.70 5.84
CA PRO A 152 13.85 20.85 4.73
C PRO A 152 12.70 20.12 4.03
N LEU A 153 11.69 19.67 4.78
CA LEU A 153 10.49 19.03 4.23
C LEU A 153 9.63 20.02 3.44
N LEU A 154 9.41 21.21 3.99
CA LEU A 154 8.65 22.29 3.34
C LEU A 154 9.32 22.75 2.04
N ASP A 155 10.64 22.92 2.05
CA ASP A 155 11.43 23.34 0.88
C ASP A 155 11.44 22.26 -0.22
N ALA A 156 11.30 20.99 0.14
CA ALA A 156 11.25 19.88 -0.80
C ALA A 156 9.90 19.73 -1.53
N GLN A 157 8.79 20.22 -0.95
CA GLN A 157 7.43 20.02 -1.47
C GLN A 157 7.28 20.38 -2.97
N PRO A 158 7.76 21.53 -3.47
CA PRO A 158 7.56 21.90 -4.88
C PRO A 158 8.25 20.94 -5.85
N ALA A 159 9.46 20.49 -5.52
CA ALA A 159 10.24 19.60 -6.37
C ALA A 159 9.72 18.16 -6.33
N VAL A 160 9.30 17.67 -5.15
CA VAL A 160 8.67 16.35 -5.02
C VAL A 160 7.32 16.32 -5.74
N THR A 161 6.46 17.34 -5.57
CA THR A 161 5.19 17.46 -6.29
C THR A 161 5.37 17.47 -7.81
N ALA A 162 6.38 18.19 -8.31
CA ALA A 162 6.67 18.25 -9.74
C ALA A 162 7.10 16.87 -10.28
N ALA A 163 7.95 16.16 -9.52
CA ALA A 163 8.42 14.84 -9.90
C ALA A 163 7.31 13.78 -9.85
N ASP A 164 6.46 13.83 -8.83
CA ASP A 164 5.27 12.99 -8.71
C ASP A 164 4.33 13.17 -9.91
N THR A 165 4.01 14.43 -10.25
CA THR A 165 3.18 14.76 -11.42
C THR A 165 3.79 14.26 -12.74
N ALA A 166 5.11 14.36 -12.89
CA ALA A 166 5.82 13.90 -14.09
C ALA A 166 5.82 12.37 -14.18
N LEU A 167 6.05 11.65 -13.07
CA LEU A 167 6.05 10.19 -13.02
C LEU A 167 4.65 9.61 -13.23
N ALA A 168 3.61 10.20 -12.64
CA ALA A 168 2.23 9.78 -12.86
C ALA A 168 1.84 9.92 -14.35
N ARG A 169 2.26 11.01 -14.99
CA ARG A 169 2.08 11.22 -16.43
C ARG A 169 2.89 10.20 -17.26
N ALA A 170 4.13 9.93 -16.87
CA ALA A 170 4.99 8.94 -17.53
C ALA A 170 4.39 7.54 -17.45
N ALA A 171 3.86 7.14 -16.28
CA ALA A 171 3.16 5.87 -16.07
C ALA A 171 1.94 5.75 -16.98
N THR A 172 1.12 6.81 -17.06
CA THR A 172 -0.02 6.86 -17.99
C THR A 172 0.42 6.72 -19.44
N ASN A 173 1.46 7.46 -19.84
CA ASN A 173 1.94 7.48 -21.22
C ASN A 173 2.56 6.14 -21.65
N VAL A 174 3.29 5.46 -20.76
CA VAL A 174 3.91 4.16 -21.07
C VAL A 174 2.89 3.03 -21.12
N ASN A 175 1.83 3.09 -20.30
CA ASN A 175 0.72 2.14 -20.35
C ASN A 175 -0.13 2.31 -21.62
N ALA A 176 -0.17 3.51 -22.20
CA ALA A 176 -0.87 3.77 -23.46
C ALA A 176 -0.10 3.36 -24.73
N ILE A 177 1.12 2.78 -24.62
CA ILE A 177 1.89 2.32 -25.78
C ILE A 177 1.32 0.99 -26.29
N GLU A 178 0.84 0.98 -27.54
CA GLU A 178 0.33 -0.22 -28.20
C GLU A 178 1.47 -1.22 -28.50
N THR A 179 1.32 -2.47 -28.08
CA THR A 179 2.35 -3.52 -28.24
C THR A 179 1.88 -4.79 -28.96
N ASP A 180 0.67 -4.78 -29.51
CA ASP A 180 0.11 -5.94 -30.21
C ASP A 180 0.92 -6.28 -31.47
N ASP A 181 1.18 -5.28 -32.31
CA ASP A 181 1.84 -5.43 -33.61
C ASP A 181 3.33 -5.00 -33.60
N VAL A 182 4.03 -5.16 -32.47
CA VAL A 182 5.48 -4.85 -32.36
C VAL A 182 6.33 -6.11 -32.20
N LEU A 183 7.63 -5.98 -32.49
CA LEU A 183 8.62 -7.02 -32.27
C LEU A 183 8.79 -7.28 -30.77
N ASP A 184 9.05 -8.54 -30.40
CA ASP A 184 9.19 -8.96 -29.00
C ASP A 184 10.25 -8.15 -28.23
N VAL A 185 11.32 -7.74 -28.91
CA VAL A 185 12.38 -6.90 -28.31
C VAL A 185 11.83 -5.53 -27.90
N VAL A 186 10.97 -4.93 -28.72
CA VAL A 186 10.33 -3.65 -28.42
C VAL A 186 9.29 -3.85 -27.32
N ARG A 187 8.46 -4.90 -27.43
CA ARG A 187 7.47 -5.25 -26.39
C ARG A 187 8.12 -5.42 -25.03
N GLY A 188 9.21 -6.19 -24.95
CA GLY A 188 9.96 -6.39 -23.70
C GLY A 188 10.56 -5.10 -23.13
N ALA A 189 11.00 -4.17 -23.98
CA ALA A 189 11.46 -2.86 -23.53
C ALA A 189 10.31 -1.99 -22.98
N VAL A 190 9.13 -2.03 -23.63
CA VAL A 190 7.92 -1.36 -23.12
C VAL A 190 7.52 -1.94 -21.77
N THR A 191 7.36 -3.26 -21.66
CA THR A 191 6.97 -3.91 -20.40
C THR A 191 7.93 -3.59 -19.27
N ARG A 192 9.26 -3.62 -19.52
CA ARG A 192 10.24 -3.24 -18.50
C ARG A 192 10.08 -1.78 -18.05
N LEU A 193 9.87 -0.85 -18.99
CA LEU A 193 9.67 0.56 -18.63
C LEU A 193 8.35 0.78 -17.90
N GLN A 194 7.28 0.06 -18.27
CA GLN A 194 6.00 0.09 -17.56
C GLN A 194 6.20 -0.28 -16.09
N THR A 195 6.81 -1.45 -15.82
CA THR A 195 7.10 -1.91 -14.45
C THR A 195 7.88 -0.86 -13.65
N VAL A 196 9.03 -0.41 -14.16
CA VAL A 196 9.90 0.53 -13.44
C VAL A 196 9.21 1.88 -13.22
N THR A 197 8.48 2.40 -14.21
CA THR A 197 7.83 3.71 -14.11
C THR A 197 6.66 3.67 -13.13
N VAL A 198 5.86 2.61 -13.14
CA VAL A 198 4.74 2.43 -12.19
C VAL A 198 5.25 2.29 -10.76
N GLU A 199 6.25 1.43 -10.52
CA GLU A 199 6.85 1.26 -9.19
C GLU A 199 7.49 2.55 -8.67
N THR A 200 8.19 3.29 -9.55
CA THR A 200 8.82 4.57 -9.18
C THR A 200 7.76 5.65 -8.93
N SER A 201 6.69 5.70 -9.71
CA SER A 201 5.58 6.62 -9.51
C SER A 201 4.92 6.40 -8.16
N ALA A 202 4.65 5.14 -7.78
CA ALA A 202 4.07 4.83 -6.47
C ALA A 202 4.99 5.22 -5.31
N THR A 203 6.31 5.01 -5.48
CA THR A 203 7.31 5.41 -4.48
C THR A 203 7.35 6.94 -4.28
N VAL A 204 7.35 7.70 -5.38
CA VAL A 204 7.40 9.17 -5.33
C VAL A 204 6.08 9.78 -4.87
N ASP A 205 4.93 9.17 -5.18
CA ASP A 205 3.63 9.54 -4.61
C ASP A 205 3.66 9.41 -3.08
N GLY A 206 4.16 8.28 -2.56
CA GLY A 206 4.34 8.08 -1.11
C GLY A 206 5.24 9.16 -0.47
N MET A 207 6.33 9.55 -1.14
CA MET A 207 7.18 10.65 -0.68
C MET A 207 6.44 12.00 -0.73
N ASN A 208 5.69 12.27 -1.80
CA ASN A 208 4.91 13.50 -1.96
C ASN A 208 3.87 13.66 -0.84
N ARG A 209 3.14 12.57 -0.54
CA ARG A 209 2.20 12.51 0.59
C ARG A 209 2.91 12.75 1.92
N ALA A 210 4.07 12.16 2.14
CA ALA A 210 4.85 12.34 3.37
C ALA A 210 5.34 13.78 3.57
N VAL A 211 5.97 14.40 2.56
CA VAL A 211 6.47 15.79 2.66
C VAL A 211 5.33 16.81 2.77
N THR A 212 4.12 16.46 2.31
CA THR A 212 2.92 17.29 2.45
C THR A 212 2.29 17.14 3.83
N LEU A 213 2.08 15.91 4.30
CA LEU A 213 1.35 15.63 5.55
C LEU A 213 2.22 15.80 6.81
N LEU A 214 3.46 15.34 6.81
CA LEU A 214 4.28 15.34 8.02
C LEU A 214 4.46 16.75 8.61
N PRO A 215 4.83 17.80 7.84
CA PRO A 215 4.95 19.15 8.42
C PRO A 215 3.62 19.67 8.99
N ALA A 216 2.50 19.43 8.28
CA ALA A 216 1.18 19.83 8.76
C ALA A 216 0.84 19.12 10.07
N MET A 217 1.04 17.80 10.13
CA MET A 217 0.79 17.01 11.32
C MET A 217 1.72 17.33 12.48
N LEU A 218 2.94 17.81 12.20
CA LEU A 218 3.91 18.22 13.21
C LEU A 218 3.76 19.68 13.64
N GLY A 219 2.68 20.35 13.22
CA GLY A 219 2.32 21.68 13.67
C GLY A 219 3.05 22.82 12.96
N ALA A 220 3.38 22.69 11.67
CA ALA A 220 3.98 23.77 10.86
C ALA A 220 3.16 25.07 10.87
N THR A 221 1.84 24.97 11.00
CA THR A 221 0.90 26.12 10.98
C THR A 221 0.29 26.42 12.35
N GLY A 222 0.65 25.67 13.38
CA GLY A 222 0.17 25.82 14.75
C GLY A 222 0.11 24.50 15.52
N PRO A 223 -0.08 24.55 16.84
CA PRO A 223 -0.09 23.38 17.70
C PRO A 223 -1.22 22.42 17.37
N ARG A 224 -0.96 21.12 17.47
CA ARG A 224 -1.92 20.05 17.22
C ARG A 224 -1.85 18.96 18.29
N ASN A 225 -2.95 18.24 18.45
CA ASN A 225 -3.04 17.12 19.38
C ASN A 225 -3.52 15.86 18.65
N TYR A 226 -2.92 14.71 18.94
CA TYR A 226 -3.28 13.43 18.33
C TYR A 226 -3.45 12.37 19.40
N ILE A 227 -4.49 11.55 19.28
CA ILE A 227 -4.69 10.41 20.18
C ILE A 227 -3.95 9.22 19.59
N LEU A 228 -3.03 8.63 20.34
CA LEU A 228 -2.37 7.37 19.98
C LEU A 228 -3.06 6.21 20.68
N LEU A 229 -3.61 5.28 19.91
CA LEU A 229 -4.22 4.04 20.37
C LEU A 229 -3.16 2.93 20.36
N PHE A 230 -2.84 2.37 21.53
CA PHE A 230 -2.04 1.17 21.63
C PHE A 230 -2.96 -0.04 21.58
N GLN A 231 -3.01 -0.69 20.42
CA GLN A 231 -3.88 -1.84 20.19
C GLN A 231 -3.26 -3.13 20.74
N ASN A 232 -4.09 -3.98 21.32
CA ASN A 232 -3.70 -5.28 21.82
C ASN A 232 -4.29 -6.41 20.95
N PRO A 233 -3.52 -6.99 20.01
CA PRO A 233 -3.99 -8.08 19.15
C PRO A 233 -4.16 -9.43 19.86
N ALA A 234 -3.91 -9.53 21.17
CA ALA A 234 -4.33 -10.68 21.96
C ALA A 234 -5.84 -10.69 22.25
N GLU A 235 -6.52 -9.58 21.99
CA GLU A 235 -7.96 -9.38 22.09
C GLU A 235 -8.42 -8.76 20.77
N LEU A 236 -8.67 -9.60 19.76
CA LEU A 236 -8.81 -9.19 18.37
C LEU A 236 -9.99 -8.24 18.17
N ARG A 237 -9.75 -7.25 17.32
CA ARG A 237 -10.75 -6.33 16.75
C ARG A 237 -10.41 -6.12 15.29
N SER A 238 -11.39 -5.79 14.45
CA SER A 238 -11.22 -5.73 12.99
C SER A 238 -9.95 -4.98 12.51
N THR A 239 -9.61 -3.83 13.11
CA THR A 239 -8.43 -3.03 12.74
C THR A 239 -7.13 -3.39 13.50
N GLY A 240 -7.11 -4.50 14.24
CA GLY A 240 -5.95 -5.06 14.94
C GLY A 240 -6.34 -5.66 16.28
N GLY A 241 -6.63 -4.80 17.27
CA GLY A 241 -6.99 -5.24 18.62
C GLY A 241 -7.73 -4.18 19.42
N ILE A 242 -8.06 -4.49 20.68
CA ILE A 242 -8.65 -3.49 21.57
C ILE A 242 -7.64 -2.35 21.85
N PRO A 243 -8.07 -1.07 21.88
CA PRO A 243 -7.26 0.01 22.44
C PRO A 243 -7.17 -0.15 23.97
N GLY A 244 -6.12 -0.82 24.45
CA GLY A 244 -5.92 -1.08 25.88
C GLY A 244 -5.28 0.10 26.62
N ALA A 245 -4.37 0.80 25.94
CA ALA A 245 -3.75 2.03 26.41
C ALA A 245 -3.88 3.13 25.35
N LEU A 246 -3.90 4.38 25.80
CA LEU A 246 -4.03 5.56 24.96
C LEU A 246 -3.08 6.66 25.44
N ALA A 247 -2.66 7.52 24.53
CA ALA A 247 -1.94 8.72 24.88
C ALA A 247 -2.30 9.91 24.00
N LEU A 248 -2.07 11.12 24.52
CA LEU A 248 -2.16 12.36 23.77
C LEU A 248 -0.75 12.79 23.35
N LEU A 249 -0.53 12.87 22.05
CA LEU A 249 0.64 13.47 21.44
C LEU A 249 0.33 14.93 21.12
N HIS A 250 1.19 15.83 21.60
CA HIS A 250 1.17 17.24 21.23
C HIS A 250 2.28 17.50 20.23
N THR A 251 1.97 18.26 19.18
CA THR A 251 2.96 18.67 18.19
C THR A 251 2.92 20.17 17.96
N ASP A 252 4.07 20.82 17.95
CA ASP A 252 4.18 22.26 17.67
C ASP A 252 5.52 22.58 17.03
N ASN A 253 5.48 23.15 15.82
CA ASN A 253 6.66 23.52 15.04
C ASN A 253 7.75 22.42 14.98
N GLY A 254 7.33 21.17 14.78
CA GLY A 254 8.21 20.01 14.68
C GLY A 254 8.47 19.30 16.00
N SER A 255 8.23 19.94 17.16
CA SER A 255 8.30 19.29 18.47
C SER A 255 7.20 18.25 18.62
N ILE A 256 7.50 17.13 19.28
CA ILE A 256 6.56 16.05 19.60
C ILE A 256 6.69 15.75 21.08
N GLU A 257 5.57 15.82 21.80
CA GLU A 257 5.52 15.58 23.24
C GLU A 257 4.36 14.65 23.61
N LEU A 258 4.62 13.72 24.53
CA LEU A 258 3.56 12.92 25.16
C LEU A 258 2.99 13.71 26.35
N THR A 259 1.80 14.30 26.19
CA THR A 259 1.23 15.23 27.17
C THR A 259 0.25 14.58 28.15
N GLN A 260 -0.36 13.46 27.77
CA GLN A 260 -1.28 12.71 28.62
C GLN A 260 -1.25 11.22 28.29
N GLN A 261 -1.43 10.38 29.31
CA GLN A 261 -1.63 8.94 29.14
C GLN A 261 -2.95 8.54 29.81
N ALA A 262 -3.63 7.55 29.23
CA ALA A 262 -4.86 6.97 29.74
C ALA A 262 -4.87 5.46 29.44
N SER A 263 -5.69 4.71 30.17
CA SER A 263 -6.01 3.32 29.81
C SER A 263 -7.47 3.21 29.42
N SER A 264 -7.85 2.08 28.84
CA SER A 264 -9.25 1.84 28.49
C SER A 264 -10.20 1.97 29.68
N THR A 265 -9.71 1.69 30.90
CA THR A 265 -10.48 1.83 32.15
C THR A 265 -10.67 3.27 32.62
N SER A 266 -9.99 4.23 31.98
CA SER A 266 -10.19 5.66 32.22
C SER A 266 -11.49 6.18 31.61
N PHE A 267 -12.13 5.40 30.73
CA PHE A 267 -13.37 5.77 30.05
C PHE A 267 -14.54 4.99 30.65
N PRO A 268 -15.71 5.62 30.85
CA PRO A 268 -16.91 4.91 31.23
C PRO A 268 -17.45 4.10 30.04
N GLN A 269 -18.31 3.13 30.32
CA GLN A 269 -19.27 2.68 29.32
C GLN A 269 -20.28 3.80 29.08
N TYR A 270 -20.45 4.21 27.83
CA TYR A 270 -21.49 5.17 27.46
C TYR A 270 -22.86 4.46 27.32
N PRO A 271 -23.96 5.10 27.76
CA PRO A 271 -25.29 4.49 27.71
C PRO A 271 -25.84 4.30 26.28
N ALA A 272 -25.26 5.00 25.31
CA ALA A 272 -25.52 4.89 23.88
C ALA A 272 -24.23 5.19 23.12
N SER A 273 -24.21 4.92 21.82
CA SER A 273 -23.07 5.25 20.98
C SER A 273 -22.79 6.76 21.01
N VAL A 274 -21.52 7.15 21.22
CA VAL A 274 -21.12 8.57 21.32
C VAL A 274 -21.27 9.33 19.99
N LEU A 275 -21.20 8.62 18.88
CA LEU A 275 -21.54 9.10 17.54
C LEU A 275 -22.54 8.15 16.88
N PRO A 276 -23.37 8.62 15.93
CA PRO A 276 -24.26 7.73 15.18
C PRO A 276 -23.48 6.62 14.47
N LEU A 277 -23.96 5.38 14.61
CA LEU A 277 -23.47 4.24 13.85
C LEU A 277 -24.51 3.87 12.79
N GLY A 278 -24.05 3.62 11.56
CA GLY A 278 -24.91 3.11 10.49
C GLY A 278 -25.56 1.77 10.89
N ASP A 279 -26.79 1.54 10.42
CA ASP A 279 -27.57 0.33 10.73
C ASP A 279 -26.81 -0.96 10.38
N GLU A 280 -26.03 -0.91 9.30
CA GLU A 280 -25.15 -1.97 8.81
C GLU A 280 -24.08 -2.37 9.85
N ILE A 281 -23.28 -1.39 10.30
CA ILE A 281 -22.28 -1.60 11.36
C ILE A 281 -22.95 -2.07 12.65
N ARG A 282 -24.08 -1.48 13.03
CA ARG A 282 -24.81 -1.90 14.25
C ARG A 282 -25.32 -3.32 14.13
N GLY A 283 -25.74 -3.76 12.94
CA GLY A 283 -26.20 -5.12 12.68
C GLY A 283 -25.09 -6.16 12.82
N ILE A 284 -23.88 -5.84 12.35
CA ILE A 284 -22.74 -6.76 12.36
C ILE A 284 -22.02 -6.75 13.72
N TYR A 285 -21.70 -5.56 14.24
CA TYR A 285 -20.79 -5.38 15.40
C TYR A 285 -21.50 -4.91 16.67
N GLY A 286 -22.77 -4.50 16.58
CA GLY A 286 -23.55 -4.02 17.71
C GLY A 286 -23.22 -2.60 18.15
N ASP A 287 -24.11 -2.04 18.99
CA ASP A 287 -23.96 -0.68 19.54
C ASP A 287 -22.72 -0.52 20.43
N ILE A 288 -22.19 -1.64 20.94
CA ILE A 288 -20.99 -1.66 21.79
C ILE A 288 -19.77 -1.03 21.10
N THR A 289 -19.74 -1.02 19.76
CA THR A 289 -18.72 -0.39 18.92
C THR A 289 -18.50 1.08 19.30
N GLY A 290 -19.57 1.82 19.60
CA GLY A 290 -19.50 3.23 19.98
C GLY A 290 -19.79 3.52 21.46
N GLN A 291 -19.96 2.49 22.28
CA GLN A 291 -20.21 2.62 23.73
C GLN A 291 -18.96 2.39 24.59
N PHE A 292 -17.94 1.72 24.05
CA PHE A 292 -16.71 1.39 24.76
C PHE A 292 -15.49 1.78 23.94
N ILE A 293 -14.52 2.46 24.56
CA ILE A 293 -13.25 2.82 23.91
C ILE A 293 -12.48 1.58 23.40
N GLN A 294 -12.65 0.44 24.06
CA GLN A 294 -12.05 -0.85 23.68
C GLN A 294 -12.62 -1.43 22.38
N ASN A 295 -13.80 -0.97 21.98
CA ASN A 295 -14.57 -1.55 20.87
C ASN A 295 -14.67 -0.63 19.66
N VAL A 296 -14.09 0.57 19.71
CA VAL A 296 -14.10 1.49 18.56
C VAL A 296 -13.42 0.89 17.33
N SER A 297 -12.49 -0.05 17.52
CA SER A 297 -11.79 -0.81 16.47
C SER A 297 -12.55 -2.05 15.96
N MET A 298 -13.78 -2.32 16.42
CA MET A 298 -14.59 -3.46 15.94
C MET A 298 -15.01 -3.33 14.48
N THR A 299 -15.12 -2.11 13.97
CA THR A 299 -15.38 -1.85 12.55
C THR A 299 -14.09 -2.00 11.74
N PRO A 300 -14.14 -2.52 10.50
CA PRO A 300 -12.98 -2.58 9.61
C PRO A 300 -12.57 -1.23 9.02
N ASP A 301 -13.32 -0.16 9.30
CA ASP A 301 -13.06 1.19 8.82
C ASP A 301 -12.38 2.03 9.92
N PHE A 302 -11.08 2.31 9.74
CA PHE A 302 -10.32 3.08 10.72
C PHE A 302 -10.77 4.54 10.81
N ALA A 303 -11.40 5.11 9.78
CA ALA A 303 -11.94 6.47 9.87
C ALA A 303 -13.07 6.55 10.91
N GLN A 304 -13.93 5.53 10.96
CA GLN A 304 -14.96 5.43 11.99
C GLN A 304 -14.36 5.15 13.37
N THR A 305 -13.31 4.31 13.43
CA THR A 305 -12.53 4.08 14.67
C THR A 305 -11.98 5.39 15.23
N GLY A 306 -11.33 6.20 14.38
CA GLY A 306 -10.75 7.49 14.74
C GLY A 306 -11.79 8.51 15.20
N ALA A 307 -12.92 8.62 14.51
CA ALA A 307 -14.00 9.52 14.88
C ALA A 307 -14.58 9.18 16.27
N LEU A 308 -14.85 7.89 16.52
CA LEU A 308 -15.35 7.42 17.82
C LEU A 308 -14.35 7.66 18.95
N ALA A 309 -13.08 7.30 18.74
CA ALA A 309 -12.03 7.51 19.74
C ALA A 309 -11.82 9.00 20.05
N ARG A 310 -11.82 9.87 19.04
CA ARG A 310 -11.74 11.33 19.21
C ARG A 310 -12.91 11.86 20.04
N GLU A 311 -14.13 11.42 19.77
CA GLU A 311 -15.30 11.88 20.52
C GLU A 311 -15.28 11.39 21.98
N MET A 312 -14.93 10.12 22.23
CA MET A 312 -14.78 9.62 23.59
C MET A 312 -13.70 10.38 24.37
N TRP A 313 -12.55 10.67 23.74
CA TRP A 313 -11.49 11.47 24.35
C TRP A 313 -11.95 12.90 24.67
N ARG A 314 -12.69 13.53 23.75
CA ARG A 314 -13.26 14.86 23.97
C ARG A 314 -14.25 14.88 25.13
N LEU A 315 -15.10 13.86 25.24
CA LEU A 315 -16.08 13.74 26.33
C LEU A 315 -15.41 13.51 27.69
N GLU A 316 -14.35 12.70 27.75
CA GLU A 316 -13.67 12.35 29.00
C GLU A 316 -12.70 13.45 29.46
N PHE A 317 -11.90 14.00 28.55
CA PHE A 317 -10.79 14.89 28.89
C PHE A 317 -10.96 16.33 28.40
N GLY A 318 -12.00 16.62 27.61
CA GLY A 318 -12.27 17.98 27.12
C GLY A 318 -11.32 18.48 26.02
N VAL A 319 -10.43 17.63 25.51
CA VAL A 319 -9.48 17.98 24.45
C VAL A 319 -10.02 17.56 23.09
N GLU A 320 -10.07 18.49 22.16
CA GLU A 320 -10.39 18.21 20.77
C GLU A 320 -9.10 17.88 19.99
N ALA A 321 -8.88 16.58 19.73
CA ALA A 321 -7.74 16.12 18.96
C ALA A 321 -7.92 16.41 17.46
N ASN A 322 -6.81 16.64 16.75
CA ASN A 322 -6.71 16.80 15.31
C ASN A 322 -6.68 15.47 14.55
N GLY A 323 -6.47 14.35 15.24
CA GLY A 323 -6.49 13.03 14.62
C GLY A 323 -6.25 11.91 15.61
N VAL A 324 -6.28 10.68 15.10
CA VAL A 324 -6.07 9.45 15.83
C VAL A 324 -5.06 8.59 15.08
N LEU A 325 -4.06 8.10 15.78
CA LEU A 325 -3.09 7.13 15.29
C LEU A 325 -3.30 5.81 16.04
N SER A 326 -2.93 4.69 15.43
CA SER A 326 -2.85 3.41 16.12
C SER A 326 -1.52 2.72 15.87
N ILE A 327 -1.08 1.93 16.84
CA ILE A 327 0.09 1.05 16.74
C ILE A 327 -0.13 -0.20 17.61
N ASP A 328 0.42 -1.33 17.19
CA ASP A 328 0.44 -2.57 17.97
C ASP A 328 1.87 -3.00 18.40
N PRO A 329 2.01 -3.98 19.31
CA PRO A 329 3.32 -4.47 19.76
C PRO A 329 4.18 -5.14 18.68
N VAL A 330 3.61 -5.62 17.58
CA VAL A 330 4.38 -6.19 16.47
C VAL A 330 5.02 -5.06 15.66
N ALA A 331 4.28 -4.00 15.34
CA ALA A 331 4.85 -2.79 14.76
C ALA A 331 5.94 -2.18 15.66
N LEU A 332 5.73 -2.19 16.98
CA LEU A 332 6.75 -1.76 17.93
C LEU A 332 8.02 -2.61 17.85
N SER A 333 7.91 -3.93 17.64
CA SER A 333 9.08 -4.79 17.45
C SER A 333 9.94 -4.36 16.26
N TYR A 334 9.32 -3.90 15.16
CA TYR A 334 10.03 -3.38 13.99
C TYR A 334 10.75 -2.07 14.30
N LEU A 335 10.13 -1.19 15.09
CA LEU A 335 10.78 0.05 15.52
C LEU A 335 12.00 -0.23 16.42
N LEU A 336 11.93 -1.26 17.27
CA LEU A 336 13.03 -1.67 18.15
C LEU A 336 14.25 -2.21 17.39
N ASP A 337 14.08 -2.73 16.17
CA ASP A 337 15.21 -3.07 15.29
C ASP A 337 15.97 -1.82 14.80
N ALA A 338 15.28 -0.67 14.71
CA ALA A 338 15.86 0.60 14.30
C ALA A 338 16.47 1.39 15.47
N THR A 339 15.87 1.31 16.66
CA THR A 339 16.32 2.03 17.86
C THR A 339 17.32 1.24 18.71
N GLY A 340 17.32 -0.08 18.61
CA GLY A 340 18.01 -0.97 19.52
C GLY A 340 17.22 -1.26 20.80
N PRO A 341 17.75 -2.13 21.68
CA PRO A 341 17.11 -2.51 22.94
C PRO A 341 16.93 -1.31 23.88
N ILE A 342 15.82 -1.29 24.61
CA ILE A 342 15.44 -0.22 25.53
C ILE A 342 15.32 -0.80 26.94
N THR A 343 16.07 -0.25 27.88
CA THR A 343 15.93 -0.62 29.30
C THR A 343 14.76 0.13 29.92
N LEU A 344 13.78 -0.60 30.44
CA LEU A 344 12.63 -0.05 31.15
C LEU A 344 12.99 0.33 32.58
N ALA A 345 12.18 1.18 33.21
CA ALA A 345 12.36 1.57 34.61
C ALA A 345 12.27 0.37 35.59
N THR A 346 11.60 -0.71 35.18
CA THR A 346 11.53 -1.98 35.92
C THR A 346 12.84 -2.78 35.90
N GLY A 347 13.78 -2.41 35.03
CA GLY A 347 15.01 -3.16 34.75
C GLY A 347 14.86 -4.23 33.66
N ASP A 348 13.65 -4.46 33.15
CA ASP A 348 13.44 -5.30 31.97
C ASP A 348 14.06 -4.63 30.73
N GLU A 349 14.57 -5.44 29.80
CA GLU A 349 14.99 -4.98 28.49
C GLU A 349 13.87 -5.26 27.48
N LEU A 350 13.43 -4.24 26.75
CA LEU A 350 12.49 -4.35 25.65
C LEU A 350 13.26 -4.29 24.33
N ASN A 351 13.14 -5.33 23.50
CA ASN A 351 13.82 -5.43 22.21
C ASN A 351 12.92 -6.12 21.16
N ALA A 352 13.36 -6.13 19.90
CA ALA A 352 12.56 -6.69 18.81
C ALA A 352 12.18 -8.17 19.00
N GLY A 353 13.04 -8.95 19.67
CA GLY A 353 12.83 -10.38 19.89
C GLY A 353 11.87 -10.72 21.03
N ASN A 354 11.62 -9.80 21.95
CA ASN A 354 10.77 -10.05 23.12
C ASN A 354 9.55 -9.13 23.24
N ALA A 355 9.45 -8.04 22.46
CA ALA A 355 8.39 -7.05 22.62
C ALA A 355 6.99 -7.66 22.56
N VAL A 356 6.74 -8.54 21.59
CA VAL A 356 5.45 -9.21 21.43
C VAL A 356 5.14 -10.10 22.65
N GLN A 357 6.05 -11.01 23.01
CA GLN A 357 5.86 -11.93 24.14
C GLN A 357 5.69 -11.17 25.47
N LEU A 358 6.55 -10.18 25.72
CA LEU A 358 6.56 -9.41 26.95
C LEU A 358 5.27 -8.61 27.11
N LEU A 359 4.86 -7.87 26.06
CA LEU A 359 3.73 -6.95 26.12
C LEU A 359 2.38 -7.66 25.98
N LEU A 360 2.32 -8.81 25.29
CA LEU A 360 1.07 -9.53 25.07
C LEU A 360 0.83 -10.68 26.06
N SER A 361 1.88 -11.19 26.72
CA SER A 361 1.77 -12.37 27.59
C SER A 361 2.42 -12.18 28.97
N ASP A 362 3.73 -11.93 29.02
CA ASP A 362 4.49 -12.06 30.27
C ASP A 362 4.07 -11.05 31.34
N VAL A 363 3.71 -9.82 30.94
CA VAL A 363 3.19 -8.78 31.87
C VAL A 363 1.95 -9.27 32.61
N TYR A 364 1.05 -9.97 31.92
CA TYR A 364 -0.20 -10.48 32.48
C TYR A 364 0.00 -11.72 33.36
N ALA A 365 1.04 -12.51 33.08
CA ALA A 365 1.43 -13.61 33.95
C ALA A 365 2.16 -13.12 35.22
N ARG A 366 2.86 -11.98 35.14
CA ARG A 366 3.67 -11.43 36.22
C ARG A 366 2.87 -10.58 37.21
N TYR A 367 1.90 -9.81 36.72
CA TYR A 367 1.15 -8.84 37.51
C TYR A 367 -0.34 -9.16 37.50
N ASP A 368 -0.87 -9.63 38.63
CA ASP A 368 -2.31 -9.91 38.78
C ASP A 368 -3.15 -8.62 38.87
N ASP A 369 -2.56 -7.52 39.36
CA ASP A 369 -3.23 -6.22 39.50
C ASP A 369 -3.16 -5.44 38.16
N PRO A 370 -4.31 -5.13 37.52
CA PRO A 370 -4.34 -4.33 36.29
C PRO A 370 -3.65 -2.97 36.43
N LYS A 371 -3.62 -2.37 37.64
CA LYS A 371 -2.91 -1.11 37.85
C LYS A 371 -1.40 -1.24 37.68
N GLN A 372 -0.83 -2.38 38.06
CA GLN A 372 0.60 -2.64 37.86
C GLN A 372 0.93 -2.89 36.39
N GLN A 373 0.02 -3.54 35.66
CA GLN A 373 0.11 -3.70 34.21
C GLN A 373 0.08 -2.33 33.51
N ASP A 374 -0.86 -1.45 33.88
CA ASP A 374 -0.96 -0.08 33.35
C ASP A 374 0.33 0.72 33.61
N ILE A 375 0.91 0.63 34.81
CA ILE A 375 2.18 1.28 35.14
C ILE A 375 3.33 0.75 34.26
N PHE A 376 3.37 -0.57 34.03
CA PHE A 376 4.37 -1.19 33.16
C PHE A 376 4.24 -0.67 31.72
N PHE A 377 3.02 -0.66 31.15
CA PHE A 377 2.78 -0.20 29.79
C PHE A 377 3.07 1.30 29.64
N ALA A 378 2.72 2.12 30.62
CA ALA A 378 3.06 3.54 30.64
C ALA A 378 4.58 3.77 30.64
N ALA A 379 5.33 2.98 31.43
CA ALA A 379 6.79 3.05 31.46
C ALA A 379 7.42 2.57 30.13
N ALA A 380 6.89 1.51 29.53
CA ALA A 380 7.33 1.02 28.23
C ALA A 380 7.08 2.05 27.11
N ALA A 381 5.87 2.61 27.05
CA ALA A 381 5.50 3.65 26.09
C ALA A 381 6.40 4.89 26.23
N GLY A 382 6.62 5.36 27.45
CA GLY A 382 7.53 6.48 27.74
C GLY A 382 8.97 6.20 27.29
N ALA A 383 9.51 5.02 27.60
CA ALA A 383 10.89 4.67 27.25
C ALA A 383 11.10 4.52 25.73
N VAL A 384 10.11 3.95 25.02
CA VAL A 384 10.10 3.87 23.55
C VAL A 384 10.07 5.27 22.95
N PHE A 385 9.14 6.10 23.40
CA PHE A 385 9.01 7.48 22.94
C PHE A 385 10.31 8.27 23.16
N ASP A 386 10.90 8.16 24.36
CA ASP A 386 12.16 8.81 24.71
C ASP A 386 13.34 8.34 23.84
N THR A 387 13.33 7.08 23.43
CA THR A 387 14.39 6.55 22.56
C THR A 387 14.25 7.08 21.13
N VAL A 388 13.03 7.08 20.58
CA VAL A 388 12.76 7.63 19.24
C VAL A 388 13.08 9.12 19.21
N LYS A 389 12.64 9.88 20.22
CA LYS A 389 12.85 11.34 20.31
C LYS A 389 14.32 11.73 20.47
N SER A 390 15.15 10.84 21.02
CA SER A 390 16.57 11.11 21.29
C SER A 390 17.45 11.20 20.04
N GLY A 391 16.93 10.86 18.86
CA GLY A 391 17.73 10.85 17.64
C GLY A 391 18.84 9.81 17.67
N LYS A 392 18.61 8.64 18.29
CA LYS A 392 19.55 7.51 18.22
C LYS A 392 19.18 6.49 17.15
N ALA A 393 17.93 6.51 16.66
CA ALA A 393 17.47 5.62 15.61
C ALA A 393 18.25 5.82 14.31
N ASP A 394 18.47 4.71 13.59
CA ASP A 394 18.87 4.73 12.20
C ASP A 394 17.66 5.15 11.34
N PRO A 395 17.74 6.27 10.58
CA PRO A 395 16.58 6.80 9.87
C PRO A 395 16.09 5.87 8.76
N THR A 396 16.99 5.18 8.05
CA THR A 396 16.63 4.23 7.00
C THR A 396 15.89 3.03 7.57
N LYS A 397 16.38 2.47 8.68
CA LYS A 397 15.68 1.37 9.37
C LYS A 397 14.34 1.82 9.94
N LEU A 398 14.25 3.03 10.48
CA LEU A 398 13.01 3.56 11.06
C LEU A 398 11.93 3.73 9.99
N ILE A 399 12.28 4.32 8.84
CA ILE A 399 11.37 4.45 7.69
C ILE A 399 10.95 3.07 7.19
N GLY A 400 11.89 2.13 7.05
CA GLY A 400 11.60 0.76 6.65
C GLY A 400 10.65 0.03 7.63
N ALA A 401 10.83 0.21 8.93
CA ALA A 401 9.97 -0.35 9.97
C ALA A 401 8.54 0.22 9.90
N LEU A 402 8.40 1.53 9.74
CA LEU A 402 7.10 2.19 9.59
C LEU A 402 6.40 1.78 8.28
N ALA A 403 7.14 1.71 7.17
CA ALA A 403 6.59 1.26 5.88
C ALA A 403 6.08 -0.18 5.97
N ARG A 404 6.84 -1.08 6.61
CA ARG A 404 6.40 -2.45 6.88
C ARG A 404 5.15 -2.49 7.76
N ALA A 405 5.15 -1.74 8.87
CA ALA A 405 4.00 -1.68 9.78
C ALA A 405 2.74 -1.12 9.08
N ALA A 406 2.90 -0.12 8.21
CA ALA A 406 1.81 0.42 7.40
C ALA A 406 1.29 -0.59 6.38
N ALA A 407 2.18 -1.31 5.68
CA ALA A 407 1.79 -2.34 4.71
C ALA A 407 1.05 -3.50 5.40
N GLU A 408 1.43 -3.85 6.63
CA GLU A 408 0.77 -4.86 7.46
C GLU A 408 -0.47 -4.32 8.21
N ASN A 409 -0.90 -3.08 7.96
CA ASN A 409 -2.05 -2.43 8.62
C ASN A 409 -1.95 -2.29 10.15
N ARG A 410 -0.73 -2.27 10.68
CA ARG A 410 -0.44 -2.17 12.12
C ARG A 410 -0.19 -0.75 12.59
N VAL A 411 0.01 0.17 11.65
CA VAL A 411 0.02 1.60 11.90
C VAL A 411 -1.05 2.23 11.03
N LEU A 412 -2.04 2.84 11.68
CA LEU A 412 -3.15 3.49 11.00
C LEU A 412 -3.27 4.94 11.49
N VAL A 413 -3.74 5.82 10.61
CA VAL A 413 -3.86 7.26 10.82
C VAL A 413 -5.22 7.72 10.32
N TRP A 414 -5.93 8.45 11.16
CA TRP A 414 -7.12 9.20 10.80
C TRP A 414 -6.92 10.66 11.19
N ASN A 415 -7.20 11.57 10.26
CA ASN A 415 -7.11 13.01 10.45
C ASN A 415 -8.53 13.61 10.47
N ALA A 416 -8.74 14.57 11.37
CA ALA A 416 -10.02 15.27 11.50
C ALA A 416 -10.18 16.38 10.43
N ASP A 417 -9.09 16.81 9.78
CA ASP A 417 -9.14 17.71 8.63
C ASP A 417 -9.39 16.92 7.34
N ASP A 418 -10.47 17.25 6.63
CA ASP A 418 -10.90 16.52 5.43
C ASP A 418 -9.87 16.57 4.29
N ALA A 419 -9.14 17.68 4.16
CA ALA A 419 -8.14 17.84 3.10
C ALA A 419 -6.90 16.98 3.39
N GLU A 420 -6.45 16.93 4.65
CA GLU A 420 -5.36 16.05 5.07
C GLU A 420 -5.78 14.57 5.06
N GLN A 421 -7.01 14.25 5.47
CA GLN A 421 -7.53 12.89 5.41
C GLN A 421 -7.64 12.37 3.97
N ALA A 422 -7.98 13.23 3.00
CA ALA A 422 -8.01 12.85 1.59
C ALA A 422 -6.62 12.42 1.06
N ILE A 423 -5.54 13.02 1.57
CA ILE A 423 -4.17 12.61 1.22
C ILE A 423 -3.81 11.25 1.83
N LEU A 424 -4.45 10.83 2.92
CA LEU A 424 -4.28 9.49 3.50
C LEU A 424 -5.12 8.43 2.76
N GLY A 425 -6.24 8.81 2.16
CA GLY A 425 -7.31 7.89 1.72
C GLY A 425 -6.88 6.73 0.83
N ASP A 426 -5.91 6.95 -0.05
CA ASP A 426 -5.41 5.92 -0.99
C ASP A 426 -4.24 5.09 -0.41
N THR A 427 -3.91 5.28 0.86
CA THR A 427 -2.80 4.61 1.52
C THR A 427 -3.28 3.56 2.50
N THR A 428 -2.44 2.57 2.80
CA THR A 428 -2.75 1.58 3.84
C THR A 428 -2.87 2.23 5.23
N LEU A 429 -2.22 3.37 5.46
CA LEU A 429 -2.30 4.13 6.71
C LEU A 429 -3.74 4.58 7.02
N ALA A 430 -4.56 4.91 6.02
CA ALA A 430 -5.95 5.32 6.28
C ALA A 430 -6.81 4.19 6.85
N GLY A 431 -6.36 2.93 6.77
CA GLY A 431 -7.13 1.80 7.28
C GLY A 431 -8.52 1.60 6.63
N PRO A 432 -8.71 1.76 5.29
CA PRO A 432 -10.05 1.63 4.72
C PRO A 432 -10.53 0.17 4.69
N ARG A 433 -11.79 -0.04 4.31
CA ARG A 433 -12.29 -1.33 3.81
C ARG A 433 -11.45 -1.86 2.61
N PRO A 434 -11.59 -3.11 2.17
CA PRO A 434 -10.75 -3.68 1.10
C PRO A 434 -11.18 -3.13 -0.28
N VAL A 435 -10.70 -1.95 -0.65
CA VAL A 435 -11.04 -1.28 -1.91
C VAL A 435 -10.35 -1.98 -3.08
N SER A 436 -11.13 -2.42 -4.06
CA SER A 436 -10.62 -3.04 -5.30
C SER A 436 -10.25 -1.99 -6.34
N ASP A 437 -9.40 -2.36 -7.29
CA ASP A 437 -9.05 -1.58 -8.48
C ASP A 437 -9.24 -2.42 -9.75
N ASP A 438 -8.94 -1.85 -10.92
CA ASP A 438 -9.16 -2.49 -12.22
C ASP A 438 -8.35 -3.80 -12.41
N GLU A 439 -7.24 -3.96 -11.68
CA GLU A 439 -6.35 -5.11 -11.82
C GLU A 439 -6.47 -6.10 -10.65
N THR A 440 -7.02 -5.67 -9.52
CA THR A 440 -7.02 -6.42 -8.26
C THR A 440 -8.36 -6.33 -7.53
N ASN A 441 -8.98 -7.49 -7.34
CA ASN A 441 -10.15 -7.64 -6.46
C ASN A 441 -9.69 -7.93 -5.02
N ARG A 442 -10.05 -7.05 -4.09
CA ARG A 442 -9.67 -7.13 -2.67
C ARG A 442 -10.83 -7.57 -1.80
N PHE A 443 -10.66 -8.68 -1.10
CA PHE A 443 -11.63 -9.24 -0.15
C PHE A 443 -11.19 -8.93 1.28
N GLY A 444 -12.13 -8.98 2.22
CA GLY A 444 -11.86 -8.72 3.65
C GLY A 444 -12.12 -9.92 4.55
N LEU A 445 -11.27 -10.11 5.55
CA LEU A 445 -11.47 -11.05 6.67
C LEU A 445 -11.24 -10.35 7.99
N TYR A 446 -12.31 -10.08 8.72
CA TYR A 446 -12.24 -9.35 9.98
C TYR A 446 -12.65 -10.22 11.16
N LEU A 447 -11.83 -10.20 12.20
CA LEU A 447 -11.96 -11.03 13.39
C LEU A 447 -12.19 -10.13 14.61
N ASN A 448 -13.21 -10.47 15.40
CA ASN A 448 -13.48 -9.81 16.66
C ASN A 448 -13.62 -10.85 17.77
N ASP A 449 -12.81 -10.72 18.81
CA ASP A 449 -12.88 -11.57 19.98
C ASP A 449 -14.21 -11.37 20.71
N GLY A 450 -14.92 -12.48 20.87
CA GLY A 450 -16.12 -12.61 21.69
C GLY A 450 -15.86 -13.36 23.01
N THR A 451 -14.61 -13.74 23.29
CA THR A 451 -14.21 -14.35 24.56
C THR A 451 -14.18 -13.30 25.69
N GLY A 452 -13.83 -12.06 25.36
CA GLY A 452 -13.59 -10.98 26.31
C GLY A 452 -12.30 -11.20 27.10
N SER A 453 -11.28 -11.74 26.45
CA SER A 453 -10.03 -12.15 27.11
C SER A 453 -8.87 -12.34 26.13
N LYS A 454 -7.66 -12.55 26.65
CA LYS A 454 -6.42 -12.65 25.87
C LYS A 454 -6.18 -14.04 25.29
N MET A 455 -7.23 -14.75 24.92
CA MET A 455 -7.09 -16.10 24.39
C MET A 455 -6.62 -16.10 22.92
N ASP A 456 -6.67 -14.97 22.21
CA ASP A 456 -6.26 -14.90 20.80
C ASP A 456 -4.74 -15.04 20.60
N LEU A 457 -3.93 -14.97 21.66
CA LEU A 457 -2.52 -15.43 21.61
C LEU A 457 -2.40 -16.88 21.13
N TYR A 458 -3.45 -17.67 21.33
CA TYR A 458 -3.52 -19.07 20.97
C TYR A 458 -4.40 -19.34 19.75
N LEU A 459 -4.90 -18.30 19.07
CA LEU A 459 -5.65 -18.46 17.83
C LEU A 459 -4.70 -18.52 16.64
N ASP A 460 -4.57 -19.70 16.02
CA ASP A 460 -3.94 -19.81 14.70
C ASP A 460 -5.00 -19.62 13.61
N VAL A 461 -4.66 -18.79 12.61
CA VAL A 461 -5.53 -18.44 11.49
C VAL A 461 -4.76 -18.65 10.19
N GLN A 462 -5.27 -19.52 9.33
CA GLN A 462 -4.72 -19.77 8.01
C GLN A 462 -5.76 -19.40 6.96
N THR A 463 -5.34 -18.71 5.91
CA THR A 463 -6.24 -18.20 4.88
C THR A 463 -5.82 -18.69 3.50
N ALA A 464 -6.80 -18.96 2.65
CA ALA A 464 -6.58 -19.19 1.23
C ALA A 464 -7.67 -18.51 0.41
N ILE A 465 -7.31 -17.87 -0.70
CA ILE A 465 -8.26 -17.19 -1.59
C ILE A 465 -8.07 -17.63 -3.04
N GLY A 466 -9.17 -17.75 -3.77
CA GLY A 466 -9.14 -18.21 -5.15
C GLY A 466 -10.38 -17.82 -5.94
N GLN A 467 -10.28 -17.97 -7.26
CA GLN A 467 -11.38 -17.79 -8.20
C GLN A 467 -11.47 -18.94 -9.19
N GLN A 468 -12.69 -19.22 -9.67
CA GLN A 468 -12.95 -20.18 -10.74
C GLN A 468 -14.12 -19.72 -11.61
N THR A 469 -13.97 -19.86 -12.94
CA THR A 469 -15.03 -19.53 -13.91
C THR A 469 -15.55 -20.80 -14.55
N CYS A 470 -16.67 -21.31 -14.04
CA CYS A 470 -17.25 -22.57 -14.52
C CYS A 470 -18.61 -22.40 -15.22
N ARG A 471 -19.15 -21.19 -15.18
CA ARG A 471 -20.47 -20.88 -15.67
C ARG A 471 -20.42 -20.48 -17.15
N GLN A 472 -21.49 -20.77 -17.89
CA GLN A 472 -21.61 -20.37 -19.30
C GLN A 472 -21.68 -18.84 -19.48
N ASP A 473 -22.08 -18.11 -18.45
CA ASP A 473 -22.10 -16.63 -18.42
C ASP A 473 -20.72 -16.01 -18.11
N LEU A 474 -19.68 -16.84 -17.94
CA LEU A 474 -18.30 -16.45 -17.65
C LEU A 474 -18.12 -15.63 -16.37
N ARG A 475 -19.11 -15.63 -15.48
CA ARG A 475 -19.02 -14.98 -14.17
C ARG A 475 -18.15 -15.83 -13.22
N PRO A 476 -17.10 -15.24 -12.61
CA PRO A 476 -16.21 -15.96 -11.71
C PRO A 476 -16.90 -16.22 -10.36
N GLN A 477 -16.66 -17.39 -9.80
CA GLN A 477 -16.91 -17.68 -8.39
C GLN A 477 -15.64 -17.36 -7.61
N TYR A 478 -15.80 -16.67 -6.48
CA TYR A 478 -14.72 -16.38 -5.55
C TYR A 478 -14.94 -17.17 -4.27
N ALA A 479 -13.86 -17.69 -3.70
CA ALA A 479 -13.89 -18.37 -2.42
C ALA A 479 -12.75 -17.89 -1.51
N LEU A 480 -13.09 -17.61 -0.26
CA LEU A 480 -12.15 -17.40 0.83
C LEU A 480 -12.31 -18.54 1.83
N GLU A 481 -11.25 -19.32 2.03
CA GLU A 481 -11.16 -20.34 3.05
C GLU A 481 -10.36 -19.81 4.26
N VAL A 482 -10.88 -20.06 5.46
CA VAL A 482 -10.30 -19.63 6.73
C VAL A 482 -10.29 -20.83 7.67
N THR A 483 -9.10 -21.30 8.02
CA THR A 483 -8.92 -22.32 9.05
C THR A 483 -8.59 -21.64 10.37
N LEU A 484 -9.41 -21.89 11.38
CA LEU A 484 -9.20 -21.40 12.74
C LEU A 484 -8.84 -22.57 13.64
N THR A 485 -7.79 -22.43 14.44
CA THR A 485 -7.36 -23.45 15.41
C THR A 485 -7.09 -22.82 16.76
N ASN A 486 -7.66 -23.37 17.83
CA ASN A 486 -7.29 -23.03 19.19
C ASN A 486 -6.08 -23.88 19.62
N THR A 487 -4.91 -23.24 19.69
CA THR A 487 -3.62 -23.87 20.05
C THR A 487 -3.32 -23.83 21.55
N ALA A 488 -4.28 -23.41 22.38
CA ALA A 488 -4.07 -23.33 23.82
C ALA A 488 -3.78 -24.71 24.42
N PRO A 489 -3.07 -24.77 25.56
CA PRO A 489 -2.89 -26.02 26.30
C PRO A 489 -4.24 -26.69 26.61
N ALA A 490 -4.28 -28.02 26.56
CA ALA A 490 -5.51 -28.77 26.88
C ALA A 490 -6.01 -28.52 28.32
N ASP A 491 -5.11 -28.12 29.22
CA ASP A 491 -5.40 -27.75 30.60
C ASP A 491 -5.50 -26.23 30.83
N ALA A 492 -5.65 -25.43 29.75
CA ALA A 492 -5.65 -23.96 29.75
C ALA A 492 -6.57 -23.33 30.81
N ALA A 493 -7.72 -23.96 31.09
CA ALA A 493 -8.65 -23.54 32.13
C ALA A 493 -8.01 -23.43 33.54
N THR A 494 -6.91 -24.17 33.78
CA THR A 494 -6.21 -24.24 35.06
C THR A 494 -4.74 -23.83 34.98
N SER A 495 -4.10 -23.99 33.81
CA SER A 495 -2.69 -23.66 33.61
C SER A 495 -2.48 -22.20 33.22
N LEU A 496 -3.48 -21.53 32.63
CA LEU A 496 -3.42 -20.11 32.28
C LEU A 496 -4.11 -19.23 33.35
N PRO A 497 -3.61 -17.99 33.57
CA PRO A 497 -4.25 -17.05 34.48
C PRO A 497 -5.70 -16.75 34.07
N ALA A 498 -6.57 -16.50 35.07
CA ALA A 498 -7.97 -16.13 34.82
C ALA A 498 -8.11 -14.86 33.98
N TYR A 499 -7.14 -13.94 34.07
CA TYR A 499 -7.10 -12.72 33.25
C TYR A 499 -6.82 -13.01 31.76
N VAL A 500 -6.15 -14.13 31.46
CA VAL A 500 -5.90 -14.57 30.08
C VAL A 500 -7.11 -15.31 29.53
N THR A 501 -7.73 -16.19 30.33
CA THR A 501 -8.88 -17.02 29.90
C THR A 501 -10.24 -16.34 30.01
N GLY A 502 -10.29 -15.15 30.60
CA GLY A 502 -11.52 -14.43 30.93
C GLY A 502 -12.29 -15.01 32.12
N GLY A 503 -11.83 -16.13 32.69
CA GLY A 503 -12.41 -16.76 33.88
C GLY A 503 -13.90 -17.13 33.77
N GLY A 504 -14.45 -17.18 32.55
CA GLY A 504 -15.87 -17.43 32.31
C GLY A 504 -16.81 -16.25 32.51
N VAL A 505 -16.29 -15.04 32.78
CA VAL A 505 -17.11 -13.84 33.07
C VAL A 505 -18.06 -13.48 31.91
N PHE A 506 -17.65 -13.73 30.67
CA PHE A 506 -18.43 -13.46 29.47
C PHE A 506 -19.23 -14.68 28.95
N GLY A 507 -19.36 -15.72 29.78
CA GLY A 507 -20.12 -16.93 29.45
C GLY A 507 -19.40 -17.92 28.53
N ILE A 508 -18.10 -17.72 28.32
CA ILE A 508 -17.24 -18.61 27.52
C ILE A 508 -16.43 -19.51 28.45
N ILE A 509 -16.33 -20.80 28.13
CA ILE A 509 -15.61 -21.76 29.00
C ILE A 509 -14.13 -21.36 29.05
N PRO A 510 -13.48 -21.25 30.22
CA PRO A 510 -12.06 -20.92 30.30
C PRO A 510 -11.19 -21.84 29.44
N GLY A 511 -10.38 -21.25 28.57
CA GLY A 511 -9.55 -21.97 27.59
C GLY A 511 -10.18 -22.07 26.19
N ASN A 512 -11.49 -21.87 26.06
CA ASN A 512 -12.12 -21.73 24.74
C ASN A 512 -11.81 -20.34 24.14
N ILE A 513 -11.81 -20.27 22.82
CA ILE A 513 -11.75 -19.03 22.06
C ILE A 513 -13.08 -18.87 21.34
N LYS A 514 -13.75 -17.72 21.50
CA LYS A 514 -14.91 -17.34 20.72
C LYS A 514 -14.61 -16.16 19.83
N THR A 515 -14.81 -16.30 18.52
CA THR A 515 -14.50 -15.26 17.53
C THR A 515 -15.71 -15.00 16.65
N LEU A 516 -16.09 -13.73 16.49
CA LEU A 516 -16.93 -13.29 15.38
C LEU A 516 -16.05 -13.14 14.15
N VAL A 517 -16.33 -13.94 13.12
CA VAL A 517 -15.62 -13.94 11.84
C VAL A 517 -16.52 -13.28 10.81
N ALA A 518 -16.03 -12.24 10.13
CA ALA A 518 -16.75 -11.54 9.08
C ALA A 518 -15.95 -11.56 7.76
N GLY A 519 -16.47 -12.24 6.75
CA GLY A 519 -15.95 -12.24 5.39
C GLY A 519 -16.65 -11.17 4.54
N TYR A 520 -15.86 -10.31 3.91
CA TYR A 520 -16.30 -9.21 3.06
C TYR A 520 -15.98 -9.52 1.60
N GLY A 521 -17.01 -9.57 0.75
CA GLY A 521 -16.85 -9.58 -0.70
C GLY A 521 -16.50 -8.20 -1.25
N THR A 522 -16.11 -8.10 -2.53
CA THR A 522 -15.97 -6.79 -3.19
C THR A 522 -17.35 -6.16 -3.40
N PRO A 523 -17.44 -4.84 -3.66
CA PRO A 523 -18.67 -4.27 -4.18
C PRO A 523 -19.17 -5.07 -5.40
N GLU A 524 -20.49 -5.14 -5.56
CA GLU A 524 -21.20 -5.79 -6.70
C GLU A 524 -21.20 -7.33 -6.75
N VAL A 525 -20.40 -8.03 -5.94
CA VAL A 525 -20.49 -9.50 -5.88
C VAL A 525 -21.78 -9.94 -5.19
N GLN A 526 -22.32 -11.08 -5.60
CA GLN A 526 -23.45 -11.70 -4.92
C GLN A 526 -22.93 -12.62 -3.83
N ASN A 527 -23.43 -12.43 -2.60
CA ASN A 527 -23.12 -13.32 -1.48
C ASN A 527 -23.79 -14.69 -1.68
N LEU A 528 -22.99 -15.75 -1.81
CA LEU A 528 -23.47 -17.12 -1.92
C LEU A 528 -23.51 -17.83 -0.56
N GLY A 529 -23.12 -17.15 0.51
CA GLY A 529 -23.13 -17.63 1.88
C GLY A 529 -21.82 -18.29 2.30
N LEU A 530 -21.90 -19.10 3.36
CA LEU A 530 -20.74 -19.73 3.95
C LEU A 530 -20.99 -21.17 4.36
N THR A 531 -19.92 -21.96 4.32
CA THR A 531 -19.91 -23.33 4.84
C THR A 531 -18.94 -23.42 6.01
N ARG A 532 -19.22 -24.36 6.92
CA ARG A 532 -18.33 -24.77 8.01
C ARG A 532 -18.04 -26.26 7.83
N ASP A 533 -16.76 -26.61 7.75
CA ASP A 533 -16.29 -27.99 7.57
C ASP A 533 -16.98 -28.69 6.38
N GLY A 534 -17.19 -27.94 5.30
CA GLY A 534 -17.83 -28.42 4.06
C GLY A 534 -19.36 -28.50 4.08
N VAL A 535 -20.01 -28.06 5.15
CA VAL A 535 -21.48 -28.08 5.31
C VAL A 535 -22.04 -26.67 5.36
N GLU A 536 -23.14 -26.41 4.65
CA GLU A 536 -23.87 -25.14 4.78
C GLU A 536 -24.38 -24.95 6.21
N VAL A 537 -24.13 -23.77 6.76
CA VAL A 537 -24.55 -23.43 8.13
C VAL A 537 -25.30 -22.09 8.15
N PRO A 538 -26.18 -21.86 9.13
CA PRO A 538 -26.74 -20.53 9.36
C PRO A 538 -25.62 -19.52 9.64
N TYR A 539 -25.76 -18.34 9.04
CA TYR A 539 -24.88 -17.21 9.24
C TYR A 539 -25.68 -15.92 9.24
N HIS A 540 -25.05 -14.80 9.59
CA HIS A 540 -25.65 -13.48 9.50
C HIS A 540 -25.21 -12.79 8.20
N PRO A 541 -26.08 -12.75 7.16
CA PRO A 541 -25.85 -11.94 5.98
C PRO A 541 -26.09 -10.46 6.29
N ALA A 542 -25.17 -9.60 5.85
CA ALA A 542 -25.26 -8.16 6.01
C ALA A 542 -24.65 -7.45 4.80
N ALA A 543 -24.70 -6.12 4.83
CA ALA A 543 -23.90 -5.25 3.99
C ALA A 543 -23.20 -4.23 4.89
N ASP A 544 -22.08 -3.68 4.44
CA ASP A 544 -21.35 -2.58 5.10
C ASP A 544 -20.80 -1.66 4.01
N ALA A 545 -21.38 -0.47 3.85
CA ALA A 545 -21.01 0.51 2.83
C ALA A 545 -20.96 -0.08 1.41
N GLY A 546 -21.90 -0.97 1.08
CA GLY A 546 -22.00 -1.65 -0.22
C GLY A 546 -21.20 -2.94 -0.36
N TYR A 547 -20.40 -3.31 0.65
CA TYR A 547 -19.70 -4.59 0.69
C TYR A 547 -20.65 -5.68 1.20
N PRO A 548 -20.84 -6.79 0.47
CA PRO A 548 -21.62 -7.92 0.97
C PRO A 548 -20.84 -8.68 2.04
N VAL A 549 -21.46 -8.85 3.22
CA VAL A 549 -20.82 -9.46 4.39
C VAL A 549 -21.52 -10.76 4.76
N SER A 550 -20.72 -11.77 5.07
CA SER A 550 -21.13 -13.01 5.74
C SER A 550 -20.43 -13.07 7.08
N SER A 551 -21.19 -13.13 8.18
CA SER A 551 -20.61 -13.21 9.52
C SER A 551 -21.13 -14.39 10.34
N ILE A 552 -20.25 -14.99 11.15
CA ILE A 552 -20.55 -16.14 12.01
C ILE A 552 -19.73 -16.10 13.29
N GLY A 553 -20.34 -16.46 14.41
CA GLY A 553 -19.63 -16.69 15.67
C GLY A 553 -19.17 -18.14 15.77
N ILE A 554 -17.88 -18.34 16.03
CA ILE A 554 -17.27 -19.66 16.23
C ILE A 554 -16.71 -19.72 17.65
N GLU A 555 -16.91 -20.85 18.33
CA GLU A 555 -16.25 -21.15 19.61
C GLU A 555 -15.48 -22.47 19.45
N LEU A 556 -14.21 -22.47 19.86
CA LEU A 556 -13.29 -23.61 19.78
C LEU A 556 -12.67 -23.90 21.14
N ALA A 557 -12.77 -25.15 21.60
CA ALA A 557 -12.03 -25.64 22.75
C ALA A 557 -10.53 -25.86 22.43
N PRO A 558 -9.64 -25.95 23.43
CA PRO A 558 -8.23 -26.25 23.19
C PRO A 558 -8.01 -27.47 22.30
N GLY A 559 -7.24 -27.30 21.22
CA GLY A 559 -6.94 -28.32 20.21
C GLY A 559 -8.01 -28.51 19.13
N GLU A 560 -9.14 -27.80 19.19
CA GLU A 560 -10.15 -27.84 18.12
C GLU A 560 -9.77 -26.91 16.96
N SER A 561 -10.14 -27.35 15.76
CA SER A 561 -10.03 -26.59 14.51
C SER A 561 -11.34 -26.61 13.74
N THR A 562 -11.58 -25.58 12.93
CA THR A 562 -12.68 -25.57 11.97
C THR A 562 -12.30 -24.80 10.71
N VAL A 563 -12.90 -25.16 9.58
CA VAL A 563 -12.69 -24.51 8.29
C VAL A 563 -13.96 -23.79 7.88
N LEU A 564 -13.88 -22.48 7.71
CA LEU A 564 -14.94 -21.65 7.14
C LEU A 564 -14.62 -21.38 5.66
N ARG A 565 -15.62 -21.51 4.79
CA ARG A 565 -15.49 -21.08 3.40
C ARG A 565 -16.59 -20.10 3.04
N PHE A 566 -16.21 -18.87 2.73
CA PHE A 566 -17.06 -17.80 2.23
C PHE A 566 -17.07 -17.83 0.71
N ASN A 567 -18.26 -17.73 0.10
CA ASN A 567 -18.39 -17.85 -1.35
C ASN A 567 -19.13 -16.63 -1.93
N TRP A 568 -18.65 -16.14 -3.06
CA TRP A 568 -19.28 -15.04 -3.80
C TRP A 568 -19.32 -15.31 -5.30
N LEU A 569 -20.23 -14.64 -6.00
CA LEU A 569 -20.33 -14.67 -7.45
C LEU A 569 -20.06 -13.27 -8.02
N GLY A 570 -19.00 -13.15 -8.82
CA GLY A 570 -18.63 -11.92 -9.53
C GLY A 570 -19.67 -11.45 -10.53
N PRO A 571 -19.77 -10.14 -10.82
CA PRO A 571 -20.75 -9.61 -11.76
C PRO A 571 -20.40 -9.91 -13.23
N GLU A 572 -19.12 -9.87 -13.58
CA GLU A 572 -18.59 -10.01 -14.93
C GLU A 572 -17.27 -10.79 -14.97
N PRO A 573 -16.77 -11.21 -16.14
CA PRO A 573 -15.50 -11.91 -16.26
C PRO A 573 -14.34 -11.07 -15.72
N PHE A 574 -13.50 -11.68 -14.90
CA PHE A 574 -12.32 -11.05 -14.33
C PHE A 574 -11.13 -12.01 -14.41
N THR A 575 -9.96 -11.48 -14.74
CA THR A 575 -8.70 -12.26 -14.85
C THR A 575 -7.56 -11.61 -14.07
N GLY A 576 -7.86 -10.60 -13.26
CA GLY A 576 -6.89 -9.91 -12.42
C GLY A 576 -6.53 -10.68 -11.15
N GLN A 577 -5.77 -10.02 -10.28
CA GLN A 577 -5.28 -10.59 -9.02
C GLN A 577 -6.37 -10.58 -7.94
N LEU A 578 -6.22 -11.47 -6.97
CA LEU A 578 -7.04 -11.48 -5.76
C LEU A 578 -6.13 -11.17 -4.58
N GLU A 579 -6.57 -10.27 -3.71
CA GLU A 579 -5.89 -9.99 -2.45
C GLU A 579 -6.86 -10.12 -1.29
N LEU A 580 -6.33 -10.53 -0.14
CA LEU A 580 -7.06 -10.57 1.12
C LEU A 580 -6.50 -9.50 2.05
N ARG A 581 -7.36 -8.61 2.51
CA ARG A 581 -7.10 -7.76 3.68
C ARG A 581 -7.67 -8.44 4.90
N SER A 582 -6.85 -8.67 5.92
CA SER A 582 -7.30 -9.27 7.17
C SER A 582 -6.96 -8.42 8.38
N THR A 583 -7.67 -8.66 9.49
CA THR A 583 -7.29 -8.17 10.82
C THR A 583 -5.80 -8.48 11.08
N PRO A 584 -4.97 -7.49 11.45
CA PRO A 584 -3.58 -7.73 11.82
C PRO A 584 -3.48 -8.72 12.99
N LEU A 585 -2.91 -9.89 12.74
CA LEU A 585 -2.73 -10.95 13.73
C LEU A 585 -1.37 -10.86 14.43
N ILE A 586 -1.16 -11.60 15.52
CA ILE A 586 0.16 -11.68 16.16
C ILE A 586 1.17 -12.40 15.25
N ALA A 587 0.77 -13.55 14.70
CA ALA A 587 1.49 -14.26 13.66
C ALA A 587 0.79 -14.01 12.31
N LEU A 588 1.50 -13.37 11.38
CA LEU A 588 1.00 -13.21 10.00
C LEU A 588 1.35 -14.45 9.20
N ASN A 589 0.33 -15.15 8.74
CA ASN A 589 0.46 -16.22 7.77
C ASN A 589 0.19 -15.63 6.38
N ASP A 590 1.02 -15.99 5.39
CA ASP A 590 0.77 -15.62 4.00
C ASP A 590 -0.56 -16.24 3.54
N THR A 591 -1.36 -15.47 2.81
CA THR A 591 -2.60 -15.99 2.24
C THR A 591 -2.25 -16.94 1.10
N ALA A 592 -2.63 -18.21 1.23
CA ALA A 592 -2.39 -19.21 0.21
C ALA A 592 -3.32 -19.02 -1.01
N SER A 593 -2.93 -19.59 -2.15
CA SER A 593 -3.84 -19.72 -3.28
C SER A 593 -4.81 -20.88 -3.03
N LEU A 594 -6.09 -20.64 -3.26
CA LEU A 594 -7.13 -21.67 -3.16
C LEU A 594 -7.50 -22.21 -4.54
N ASP A 595 -7.05 -23.42 -4.83
CA ASP A 595 -7.54 -24.19 -5.98
C ASP A 595 -8.81 -24.94 -5.58
N PHE A 596 -9.90 -24.69 -6.32
CA PHE A 596 -11.13 -25.44 -6.17
C PHE A 596 -11.71 -25.77 -7.54
N THR A 597 -12.55 -26.80 -7.58
CA THR A 597 -13.26 -27.19 -8.80
C THR A 597 -14.72 -26.81 -8.67
N CYS A 598 -15.34 -26.63 -9.82
CA CYS A 598 -16.77 -26.86 -9.96
C CYS A 598 -17.01 -28.37 -10.21
#